data_AF-A0A4Z2I3I2-F1
#
_entry.id   AF-A0A4Z2I3I2-F1
#
_cell.length_a   1.000
_cell.length_b   1.000
_cell.length_c   1.000
_cell.angle_alpha   90.00
_cell.angle_beta   90.00
_cell.angle_gamma   90.00
#
_symmetry.space_group_name_H-M   'P 1'
#
loop_
_entity.id
_entity.type
_entity.pdbx_description
1 polymer ?
#
loop_
_entity_poly.entity_id
_entity_poly.type
_entity_poly.pdbx_seq_one_letter_code
_entity_poly.pdbx_strand_id
1 'polypeptide(L)'
;MAGVAVDGNTDGRLNRGFCTMTLVESDPWWRVDLLSVYNINAITITQSDADENLLIGAEIWIGNSEEPNHNENVRCALVGNLPAKLSFHYSFKAIEGQYITVRLPGNLKSLSFCEIEVFSTEYASLVPNVALKGEASQSSTLPFNDAARAIDGRRNSFYGDMFCSHTAENEVDPWWQVDLQLTYIIRYVKITNRGDCCAERLDGAEIRIGDSPENNGNNNPRC
;
A
#
# COMPACT_ATOMS: atom_id res chain seq x y z
N MET A 1 0.15 -19.66 13.80
CA MET A 1 1.43 -19.22 14.41
C MET A 1 1.59 -17.74 14.14
N ALA A 2 2.15 -16.94 15.06
CA ALA A 2 2.21 -15.48 14.90
C ALA A 2 3.24 -15.03 13.83
N GLY A 3 4.35 -15.76 13.67
CA GLY A 3 5.45 -15.37 12.78
C GLY A 3 5.15 -15.46 11.28
N VAL A 4 4.02 -16.07 10.87
CA VAL A 4 3.63 -16.13 9.45
C VAL A 4 3.22 -14.76 8.90
N ALA A 5 2.91 -13.78 9.76
CA ALA A 5 2.61 -12.42 9.32
C ALA A 5 3.84 -11.59 8.91
N VAL A 6 5.05 -12.14 9.07
CA VAL A 6 6.32 -11.45 8.76
C VAL A 6 7.25 -12.38 7.97
N ASP A 7 6.67 -13.31 7.21
CA ASP A 7 7.42 -14.32 6.46
C ASP A 7 7.68 -13.92 5.01
N GLY A 8 7.15 -12.77 4.57
CA GLY A 8 7.26 -12.24 3.22
C GLY A 8 6.22 -12.78 2.23
N ASN A 9 5.25 -13.58 2.69
CA ASN A 9 4.24 -14.18 1.84
C ASN A 9 2.89 -13.45 1.93
N THR A 10 2.53 -12.75 0.86
CA THR A 10 1.26 -12.02 0.77
C THR A 10 0.08 -12.87 0.26
N ASP A 11 0.16 -14.21 0.22
CA ASP A 11 -0.96 -15.07 -0.19
C ASP A 11 -2.09 -14.99 0.86
N GLY A 12 -3.13 -14.22 0.54
CA GLY A 12 -4.28 -13.99 1.41
C GLY A 12 -5.14 -15.22 1.73
N ARG A 13 -4.83 -16.41 1.18
CA ARG A 13 -5.60 -17.64 1.36
C ARG A 13 -5.36 -18.29 2.72
N LEU A 14 -6.35 -18.19 3.62
CA LEU A 14 -6.29 -18.78 4.97
C LEU A 14 -5.98 -20.28 4.97
N ASN A 15 -6.62 -21.02 4.07
CA ASN A 15 -6.51 -22.48 4.00
C ASN A 15 -5.11 -22.99 3.60
N ARG A 16 -4.19 -22.08 3.24
CA ARG A 16 -2.80 -22.42 2.92
C ARG A 16 -1.84 -22.21 4.09
N GLY A 17 -2.32 -21.69 5.23
CA GLY A 17 -1.54 -21.57 6.46
C GLY A 17 -0.59 -20.36 6.52
N PHE A 18 -0.76 -19.39 5.61
CA PHE A 18 0.06 -18.18 5.51
C PHE A 18 -0.51 -16.98 6.27
N CYS A 19 -1.55 -17.19 7.09
CA CYS A 19 -2.16 -16.12 7.85
C CYS A 19 -2.18 -16.42 9.35
N THR A 20 -2.02 -15.37 10.12
CA THR A 20 -2.22 -15.40 11.57
C THR A 20 -3.72 -15.49 11.87
N MET A 21 -4.06 -16.14 12.98
CA MET A 21 -5.43 -16.14 13.49
C MET A 21 -5.37 -16.37 15.01
N THR A 22 -6.01 -15.49 15.78
CA THR A 22 -6.19 -15.68 17.22
C THR A 22 -7.39 -16.58 17.50
N LEU A 23 -7.50 -17.08 18.73
CA LEU A 23 -8.76 -17.63 19.21
C LEU A 23 -9.80 -16.50 19.32
N VAL A 24 -11.07 -16.90 19.50
CA VAL A 24 -12.12 -15.94 19.84
C VAL A 24 -11.92 -15.51 21.30
N GLU A 25 -11.58 -14.25 21.50
CA GLU A 25 -11.26 -13.68 22.80
C GLU A 25 -11.66 -12.19 22.89
N SER A 26 -11.39 -11.55 24.02
CA SER A 26 -11.58 -10.10 24.18
C SER A 26 -10.28 -9.37 23.85
N ASP A 27 -10.39 -8.30 23.06
CA ASP A 27 -9.28 -7.46 22.61
C ASP A 27 -8.07 -8.25 22.05
N PRO A 28 -8.25 -9.19 21.09
CA PRO A 28 -7.15 -9.94 20.50
C PRO A 28 -6.11 -9.00 19.86
N TRP A 29 -4.85 -9.40 19.94
CA TRP A 29 -3.73 -8.60 19.46
C TRP A 29 -2.62 -9.46 18.87
N TRP A 30 -1.80 -8.83 18.05
CA TRP A 30 -0.56 -9.35 17.51
C TRP A 30 0.54 -8.28 17.61
N ARG A 31 1.78 -8.69 17.87
CA ARG A 31 2.92 -7.78 17.96
C ARG A 31 4.17 -8.36 17.31
N VAL A 32 4.98 -7.49 16.71
CA VAL A 32 6.36 -7.78 16.32
C VAL A 32 7.32 -6.83 17.04
N ASP A 33 8.46 -7.37 17.46
CA ASP A 33 9.62 -6.65 17.95
C ASP A 33 10.63 -6.51 16.80
N LEU A 34 10.93 -5.27 16.40
CA LEU A 34 11.87 -4.97 15.33
C LEU A 34 13.34 -5.05 15.78
N LEU A 35 13.60 -5.39 17.05
CA LEU A 35 14.90 -5.52 17.71
C LEU A 35 15.70 -4.22 17.86
N SER A 36 15.25 -3.14 17.22
CA SER A 36 15.81 -1.81 17.30
C SER A 36 14.69 -0.79 17.08
N VAL A 37 14.96 0.44 17.49
CA VAL A 37 14.09 1.58 17.24
C VAL A 37 14.30 2.07 15.81
N TYR A 38 13.22 2.32 15.08
CA TYR A 38 13.22 2.85 13.72
C TYR A 38 12.29 4.05 13.59
N ASN A 39 12.58 4.94 12.65
CA ASN A 39 11.63 5.96 12.20
C ASN A 39 10.66 5.38 11.15
N ILE A 40 9.50 4.91 11.57
CA ILE A 40 8.51 4.21 10.74
C ILE A 40 7.53 5.20 10.14
N ASN A 41 7.31 5.17 8.83
CA ASN A 41 6.43 6.11 8.13
C ASN A 41 5.34 5.44 7.28
N ALA A 42 5.42 4.12 7.08
CA ALA A 42 4.34 3.39 6.45
C ALA A 42 4.26 1.94 6.93
N ILE A 43 3.06 1.39 6.86
CA ILE A 43 2.78 -0.02 7.12
C ILE A 43 1.86 -0.52 6.00
N THR A 44 2.16 -1.68 5.44
CA THR A 44 1.23 -2.44 4.59
C THR A 44 0.69 -3.62 5.36
N ILE A 45 -0.62 -3.86 5.37
CA ILE A 45 -1.22 -5.08 5.95
C ILE A 45 -2.00 -5.84 4.89
N THR A 46 -1.75 -7.14 4.76
CA THR A 46 -2.44 -8.03 3.82
C THR A 46 -3.54 -8.78 4.55
N GLN A 47 -4.78 -8.59 4.11
CA GLN A 47 -5.93 -9.22 4.75
C GLN A 47 -6.10 -10.69 4.31
N SER A 48 -6.60 -11.52 5.23
CA SER A 48 -7.08 -12.85 4.90
C SER A 48 -8.37 -12.84 4.06
N ASP A 49 -8.54 -13.87 3.23
CA ASP A 49 -9.72 -14.12 2.39
C ASP A 49 -10.91 -14.76 3.13
N ALA A 50 -10.92 -14.75 4.47
CA ALA A 50 -12.04 -15.20 5.28
C ALA A 50 -13.33 -14.45 4.93
N ASP A 51 -14.46 -15.17 5.01
CA ASP A 51 -15.80 -14.62 4.77
C ASP A 51 -16.18 -13.49 5.73
N GLU A 52 -15.59 -13.47 6.93
CA GLU A 52 -15.68 -12.34 7.86
C GLU A 52 -14.36 -11.55 7.82
N ASN A 53 -14.45 -10.25 7.55
CA ASN A 53 -13.30 -9.35 7.58
C ASN A 53 -12.82 -9.13 9.03
N LEU A 54 -12.12 -10.12 9.60
CA LEU A 54 -11.61 -10.20 10.97
C LEU A 54 -10.51 -9.16 11.31
N LEU A 55 -10.25 -8.22 10.41
CA LEU A 55 -9.31 -7.12 10.59
C LEU A 55 -10.01 -5.75 10.68
N ILE A 56 -11.29 -5.66 10.29
CA ILE A 56 -12.02 -4.37 10.30
C ILE A 56 -12.20 -3.89 11.73
N GLY A 57 -11.84 -2.63 11.97
CA GLY A 57 -11.82 -2.02 13.29
C GLY A 57 -10.55 -2.27 14.08
N ALA A 58 -9.56 -2.98 13.53
CA ALA A 58 -8.26 -3.13 14.17
C ALA A 58 -7.50 -1.79 14.18
N GLU A 59 -6.81 -1.55 15.28
CA GLU A 59 -5.94 -0.42 15.49
C GLU A 59 -4.48 -0.85 15.33
N ILE A 60 -3.69 -0.04 14.63
CA ILE A 60 -2.24 -0.26 14.48
C ILE A 60 -1.52 0.77 15.33
N TRP A 61 -0.64 0.29 16.19
CA TRP A 61 0.11 1.06 17.18
C TRP A 61 1.61 0.86 16.99
N ILE A 62 2.36 1.95 17.17
CA ILE A 62 3.82 1.99 17.06
C ILE A 62 4.38 2.60 18.33
N GLY A 63 5.42 2.02 18.92
CA GLY A 63 6.13 2.67 20.02
C GLY A 63 7.26 1.84 20.62
N ASN A 64 7.74 2.29 21.77
CA ASN A 64 8.91 1.72 22.46
C ASN A 64 8.55 0.93 23.74
N SER A 65 7.25 0.72 23.99
CA SER A 65 6.77 -0.02 25.15
C SER A 65 5.87 -1.18 24.75
N GLU A 66 6.00 -2.31 25.45
CA GLU A 66 5.13 -3.46 25.27
C GLU A 66 3.74 -3.29 25.91
N GLU A 67 3.58 -2.28 26.76
CA GLU A 67 2.33 -2.01 27.49
C GLU A 67 1.29 -1.35 26.57
N PRO A 68 0.10 -1.96 26.35
CA PRO A 68 -0.85 -1.54 25.31
C PRO A 68 -1.34 -0.08 25.40
N ASN A 69 -1.39 0.50 26.60
CA ASN A 69 -1.86 1.87 26.84
C ASN A 69 -0.73 2.80 27.30
N HIS A 70 0.53 2.45 27.01
CA HIS A 70 1.66 3.31 27.33
C HIS A 70 1.65 4.58 26.48
N ASN A 71 2.06 5.70 27.06
CA ASN A 71 2.10 7.00 26.37
C ASN A 71 3.14 7.06 25.23
N GLU A 72 4.12 6.16 25.23
CA GLU A 72 5.10 6.00 24.15
C GLU A 72 4.54 5.24 22.94
N ASN A 73 3.34 4.65 23.05
CA ASN A 73 2.67 3.97 21.95
C ASN A 73 1.69 4.93 21.27
N VAL A 74 1.87 5.12 19.98
CA VAL A 74 1.07 6.02 19.14
C VAL A 74 0.23 5.18 18.17
N ARG A 75 -1.09 5.41 18.16
CA ARG A 75 -1.97 4.81 17.16
C ARG A 75 -1.75 5.48 15.81
N CYS A 76 -1.18 4.75 14.85
CA CYS A 76 -0.84 5.26 13.54
C CYS A 76 -1.96 5.04 12.51
N ALA A 77 -2.80 4.02 12.68
CA ALA A 77 -3.89 3.71 11.76
C ALA A 77 -5.08 3.02 12.44
N LEU A 78 -6.25 3.18 11.82
CA LEU A 78 -7.47 2.41 12.09
C LEU A 78 -7.87 1.70 10.79
N VAL A 79 -8.05 0.39 10.85
CA VAL A 79 -8.46 -0.42 9.71
C VAL A 79 -9.95 -0.21 9.45
N GLY A 80 -10.27 0.44 8.33
CA GLY A 80 -11.64 0.79 7.93
C GLY A 80 -12.37 -0.34 7.18
N ASN A 81 -13.48 -0.01 6.51
CA ASN A 81 -14.13 -0.93 5.58
C ASN A 81 -13.27 -1.09 4.33
N LEU A 82 -12.94 -2.33 4.03
CA LEU A 82 -11.94 -2.69 3.04
C LEU A 82 -12.54 -3.71 2.07
N PRO A 83 -12.30 -3.60 0.74
CA PRO A 83 -12.63 -4.68 -0.17
C PRO A 83 -11.79 -5.92 0.19
N ALA A 84 -12.41 -7.10 0.23
CA ALA A 84 -11.71 -8.35 0.53
C ALA A 84 -10.57 -8.62 -0.47
N LYS A 85 -9.48 -9.25 0.00
CA LYS A 85 -8.28 -9.68 -0.77
C LYS A 85 -7.31 -8.56 -1.19
N LEU A 86 -7.18 -7.51 -0.39
CA LEU A 86 -6.26 -6.43 -0.68
C LEU A 86 -5.23 -6.27 0.43
N SER A 87 -4.03 -5.85 0.02
CA SER A 87 -3.02 -5.27 0.89
C SER A 87 -3.28 -3.78 1.03
N PHE A 88 -3.27 -3.27 2.25
CA PHE A 88 -3.59 -1.88 2.55
C PHE A 88 -2.38 -1.12 3.04
N HIS A 89 -2.02 -0.08 2.31
CA HIS A 89 -0.87 0.74 2.59
C HIS A 89 -1.27 2.00 3.37
N TYR A 90 -0.81 2.09 4.61
CA TYR A 90 -0.98 3.24 5.48
C TYR A 90 0.30 4.08 5.48
N SER A 91 0.20 5.34 5.04
CA SER A 91 1.29 6.32 5.13
C SER A 91 0.98 7.36 6.20
N PHE A 92 1.96 7.72 7.01
CA PHE A 92 1.82 8.69 8.10
C PHE A 92 3.12 9.46 8.32
N LYS A 93 3.06 10.52 9.15
CA LYS A 93 4.26 11.21 9.62
C LYS A 93 5.12 10.22 10.41
N ALA A 94 6.43 10.21 10.18
CA ALA A 94 7.34 9.26 10.82
C ALA A 94 7.14 9.21 12.35
N ILE A 95 7.03 7.99 12.88
CA ILE A 95 6.89 7.66 14.30
C ILE A 95 8.11 6.82 14.69
N GLU A 96 8.78 7.22 15.74
CA GLU A 96 9.87 6.45 16.34
C GLU A 96 9.28 5.26 17.13
N GLY A 97 9.72 4.04 16.84
CA GLY A 97 9.23 2.85 17.53
C GLY A 97 10.03 1.58 17.24
N GLN A 98 10.03 0.67 18.22
CA GLN A 98 10.57 -0.69 18.11
C GLN A 98 9.47 -1.74 17.94
N TYR A 99 8.29 -1.50 18.53
CA TYR A 99 7.19 -2.44 18.51
C TYR A 99 6.09 -1.98 17.58
N ILE A 100 5.57 -2.92 16.78
CA ILE A 100 4.32 -2.74 16.03
C ILE A 100 3.28 -3.67 16.61
N THR A 101 2.15 -3.10 17.04
CA THR A 101 1.04 -3.86 17.62
C THR A 101 -0.23 -3.63 16.80
N VAL A 102 -0.85 -4.73 16.37
CA VAL A 102 -2.19 -4.74 15.78
C VAL A 102 -3.16 -5.24 16.85
N ARG A 103 -4.13 -4.43 17.24
CA ARG A 103 -5.12 -4.76 18.28
C ARG A 103 -6.51 -4.61 17.71
N LEU A 104 -7.41 -5.57 17.97
CA LEU A 104 -8.81 -5.48 17.58
C LEU A 104 -9.69 -5.37 18.83
N PRO A 105 -10.11 -4.16 19.25
CA PRO A 105 -10.90 -3.97 20.45
C PRO A 105 -12.30 -4.60 20.33
N GLY A 106 -12.80 -5.11 21.46
CA GLY A 106 -14.14 -5.66 21.61
C GLY A 106 -14.16 -7.06 22.21
N ASN A 107 -15.37 -7.52 22.56
CA ASN A 107 -15.60 -8.87 23.08
C ASN A 107 -15.92 -9.83 21.94
N LEU A 108 -15.54 -11.11 22.13
CA LEU A 108 -15.80 -12.18 21.17
C LEU A 108 -15.27 -11.85 19.77
N LYS A 109 -14.03 -11.41 19.70
CA LYS A 109 -13.31 -11.06 18.48
C LYS A 109 -12.25 -12.12 18.16
N SER A 110 -11.94 -12.28 16.87
CA SER A 110 -10.78 -13.00 16.38
C SER A 110 -10.02 -12.07 15.43
N LEU A 111 -8.70 -11.99 15.57
CA LEU A 111 -7.83 -11.17 14.73
C LEU A 111 -7.12 -12.07 13.72
N SER A 112 -7.26 -11.77 12.42
CA SER A 112 -6.62 -12.52 11.34
C SER A 112 -6.12 -11.58 10.23
N PHE A 113 -4.87 -11.79 9.83
CA PHE A 113 -4.21 -11.14 8.68
C PHE A 113 -3.00 -11.97 8.25
N CYS A 114 -2.55 -11.78 7.01
CA CYS A 114 -1.59 -12.65 6.35
C CYS A 114 -0.18 -12.11 6.33
N GLU A 115 0.00 -10.81 6.13
CA GLU A 115 1.34 -10.20 6.10
C GLU A 115 1.28 -8.78 6.65
N ILE A 116 2.33 -8.35 7.34
CA ILE A 116 2.56 -6.95 7.69
C ILE A 116 3.97 -6.54 7.27
N GLU A 117 4.04 -5.53 6.40
CA GLU A 117 5.29 -4.93 5.95
C GLU A 117 5.47 -3.58 6.64
N VAL A 118 6.64 -3.34 7.22
CA VAL A 118 6.96 -2.12 7.96
C VAL A 118 8.02 -1.34 7.20
N PHE A 119 7.75 -0.06 6.93
CA PHE A 119 8.64 0.81 6.16
C PHE A 119 9.16 1.96 7.03
N SER A 120 10.47 2.16 6.97
CA SER A 120 11.17 3.24 7.67
C SER A 120 11.71 4.29 6.70
N THR A 121 11.70 5.55 7.13
CA THR A 121 12.30 6.66 6.38
C THR A 121 13.79 6.49 6.13
N GLU A 122 14.49 5.81 7.05
CA GLU A 122 15.93 5.54 6.97
C GLU A 122 16.24 4.63 5.77
N TYR A 123 15.37 3.65 5.52
CA TYR A 123 15.53 2.63 4.47
C TYR A 123 14.71 2.91 3.22
N ALA A 124 13.79 3.89 3.25
CA ALA A 124 13.02 4.32 2.08
C ALA A 124 13.92 4.79 0.92
N SER A 125 15.13 5.28 1.23
CA SER A 125 16.12 5.66 0.23
C SER A 125 16.76 4.47 -0.51
N LEU A 126 16.65 3.25 0.02
CA LEU A 126 17.25 2.05 -0.55
C LEU A 126 16.37 1.36 -1.59
N VAL A 127 15.06 1.66 -1.64
CA VAL A 127 14.16 1.16 -2.68
C VAL A 127 14.10 2.23 -3.79
N PRO A 128 14.84 2.07 -4.90
CA PRO A 128 14.88 3.09 -5.94
C PRO A 128 13.52 3.22 -6.63
N ASN A 129 13.13 4.46 -6.96
CA ASN A 129 12.03 4.67 -7.89
C ASN A 129 12.49 4.30 -9.32
N VAL A 130 12.24 3.05 -9.69
CA VAL A 130 12.66 2.49 -10.99
C VAL A 130 11.96 3.17 -12.17
N ALA A 131 10.79 3.79 -11.96
CA ALA A 131 10.06 4.48 -13.01
C ALA A 131 10.79 5.72 -13.56
N LEU A 132 11.70 6.34 -12.78
CA LEU A 132 12.48 7.52 -13.22
C LEU A 132 13.36 7.26 -14.45
N LYS A 133 13.64 5.98 -14.74
CA LYS A 133 14.45 5.55 -15.89
C LYS A 133 13.64 4.88 -16.98
N GLY A 134 12.33 4.76 -16.78
CA GLY A 134 11.44 4.11 -17.73
C GLY A 134 11.05 5.02 -18.88
N GLU A 135 10.40 4.43 -19.88
CA GLU A 135 9.77 5.14 -20.99
C GLU A 135 8.26 5.12 -20.80
N ALA A 136 7.67 6.29 -20.62
CA ALA A 136 6.23 6.43 -20.40
C ALA A 136 5.49 6.70 -21.71
N SER A 137 4.33 6.06 -21.86
CA SER A 137 3.40 6.23 -22.97
C SER A 137 1.97 6.34 -22.44
N GLN A 138 1.07 6.91 -23.24
CA GLN A 138 -0.34 7.04 -22.89
C GLN A 138 -1.21 7.00 -24.14
N SER A 139 -2.48 6.66 -23.96
CA SER A 139 -3.44 6.40 -25.05
C SER A 139 -3.63 7.58 -26.00
N SER A 140 -3.63 8.80 -25.46
CA SER A 140 -3.69 10.05 -26.21
C SER A 140 -3.02 11.17 -25.41
N THR A 141 -2.69 12.31 -26.02
CA THR A 141 -1.98 13.40 -25.33
C THR A 141 -2.69 14.73 -25.49
N LEU A 142 -3.09 15.33 -24.36
CA LEU A 142 -3.48 16.74 -24.35
C LEU A 142 -2.22 17.61 -24.55
N PRO A 143 -2.26 18.69 -25.35
CA PRO A 143 -1.07 19.46 -25.68
C PRO A 143 -0.25 19.85 -24.44
N PHE A 144 1.06 19.60 -24.52
CA PHE A 144 2.05 19.80 -23.47
C PHE A 144 2.00 18.83 -22.29
N ASN A 145 1.04 17.90 -22.18
CA ASN A 145 0.90 17.02 -21.01
C ASN A 145 1.36 15.58 -21.29
N ASP A 146 2.61 15.45 -21.75
CA ASP A 146 3.22 14.18 -22.12
C ASP A 146 3.25 13.16 -20.98
N ALA A 147 3.20 11.87 -21.34
CA ALA A 147 3.23 10.75 -20.38
C ALA A 147 4.41 10.78 -19.41
N ALA A 148 5.59 11.20 -19.89
CA ALA A 148 6.82 11.25 -19.11
C ALA A 148 6.75 12.17 -17.89
N ARG A 149 5.80 13.12 -17.84
CA ARG A 149 5.59 13.98 -16.68
C ARG A 149 5.24 13.21 -15.41
N ALA A 150 4.56 12.06 -15.53
CA ALA A 150 4.21 11.22 -14.39
C ALA A 150 5.41 10.49 -13.76
N ILE A 151 6.57 10.46 -14.44
CA ILE A 151 7.79 9.75 -13.98
C ILE A 151 9.01 10.67 -13.88
N ASP A 152 8.82 11.99 -13.89
CA ASP A 152 9.92 12.96 -13.87
C ASP A 152 10.49 13.24 -12.46
N GLY A 153 9.93 12.58 -11.44
CA GLY A 153 10.34 12.71 -10.03
C GLY A 153 9.75 13.91 -9.29
N ARG A 154 8.98 14.78 -9.96
CA ARG A 154 8.29 15.92 -9.34
C ARG A 154 6.89 15.50 -8.91
N ARG A 155 6.53 15.84 -7.67
CA ARG A 155 5.24 15.48 -7.05
C ARG A 155 4.29 16.67 -6.94
N ASN A 156 4.49 17.70 -7.76
CA ASN A 156 3.60 18.85 -7.75
C ASN A 156 2.27 18.43 -8.39
N SER A 157 1.23 18.42 -7.57
CA SER A 157 -0.11 17.98 -7.95
C SER A 157 -0.97 19.08 -8.60
N PHE A 158 -0.44 20.30 -8.77
CA PHE A 158 -1.15 21.42 -9.38
C PHE A 158 -1.00 21.39 -10.90
N TYR A 159 -2.10 21.11 -11.63
CA TYR A 159 -2.04 20.93 -13.08
C TYR A 159 -1.53 22.15 -13.85
N GLY A 160 -1.86 23.36 -13.38
CA GLY A 160 -1.42 24.62 -13.99
C GLY A 160 0.10 24.79 -14.04
N ASP A 161 0.83 24.06 -13.19
CA ASP A 161 2.30 24.10 -13.13
C ASP A 161 2.96 23.14 -14.13
N MET A 162 2.16 22.45 -14.97
CA MET A 162 2.67 21.63 -16.06
C MET A 162 3.55 20.44 -15.61
N PHE A 163 3.22 19.83 -14.46
CA PHE A 163 3.90 18.63 -13.96
C PHE A 163 3.08 17.34 -14.06
N CYS A 164 1.81 17.42 -14.45
CA CYS A 164 0.96 16.23 -14.63
C CYS A 164 0.96 15.75 -16.09
N SER A 165 0.92 14.44 -16.30
CA SER A 165 0.48 13.86 -17.58
C SER A 165 -1.04 14.06 -17.74
N HIS A 166 -1.54 14.05 -18.97
CA HIS A 166 -2.97 14.19 -19.25
C HIS A 166 -3.32 13.62 -20.62
N THR A 167 -4.26 12.67 -20.65
CA THR A 167 -4.85 12.17 -21.90
C THR A 167 -5.86 13.16 -22.47
N ALA A 168 -6.41 12.91 -23.66
CA ALA A 168 -7.47 13.73 -24.20
C ALA A 168 -8.73 13.69 -23.32
N GLU A 169 -9.43 14.81 -23.23
CA GLU A 169 -10.70 14.89 -22.50
C GLU A 169 -11.77 13.99 -23.14
N ASN A 170 -12.54 13.29 -22.31
CA ASN A 170 -13.63 12.38 -22.71
C ASN A 170 -13.21 11.18 -23.57
N GLU A 171 -11.93 10.78 -23.52
CA GLU A 171 -11.50 9.50 -24.09
C GLU A 171 -12.15 8.33 -23.35
N VAL A 172 -12.54 7.28 -24.09
CA VAL A 172 -13.06 6.02 -23.53
C VAL A 172 -11.90 5.10 -23.21
N ASP A 173 -11.89 4.53 -22.01
CA ASP A 173 -10.84 3.63 -21.50
C ASP A 173 -9.41 4.20 -21.66
N PRO A 174 -9.14 5.43 -21.15
CA PRO A 174 -7.81 6.02 -21.24
C PRO A 174 -6.80 5.20 -20.44
N TRP A 175 -5.58 5.11 -20.95
CA TRP A 175 -4.51 4.36 -20.29
C TRP A 175 -3.19 5.13 -20.30
N TRP A 176 -2.37 4.83 -19.30
CA TRP A 176 -0.99 5.28 -19.16
C TRP A 176 -0.13 4.08 -18.79
N GLN A 177 1.06 3.98 -19.37
CA GLN A 177 2.00 2.87 -19.16
C GLN A 177 3.41 3.42 -18.99
N VAL A 178 4.23 2.70 -18.20
CA VAL A 178 5.68 2.86 -18.20
C VAL A 178 6.36 1.54 -18.48
N ASP A 179 7.23 1.53 -19.49
CA ASP A 179 8.20 0.45 -19.70
C ASP A 179 9.44 0.71 -18.85
N LEU A 180 9.67 -0.16 -17.85
CA LEU A 180 10.78 -0.04 -16.92
C LEU A 180 12.13 -0.48 -17.50
N GLN A 181 12.16 -0.95 -18.77
CA GLN A 181 13.33 -1.42 -19.52
C GLN A 181 14.01 -2.69 -18.98
N LEU A 182 13.71 -3.06 -17.74
CA LEU A 182 14.14 -4.28 -17.07
C LEU A 182 12.98 -4.80 -16.21
N THR A 183 12.95 -6.10 -15.97
CA THR A 183 12.01 -6.71 -15.03
C THR A 183 12.46 -6.43 -13.60
N TYR A 184 11.54 -5.90 -12.79
CA TYR A 184 11.76 -5.64 -11.36
C TYR A 184 10.71 -6.36 -10.54
N ILE A 185 11.07 -6.76 -9.32
CA ILE A 185 10.09 -7.13 -8.30
C ILE A 185 9.51 -5.82 -7.76
N ILE A 186 8.30 -5.48 -8.22
CA ILE A 186 7.59 -4.27 -7.78
C ILE A 186 6.95 -4.54 -6.41
N ARG A 187 7.39 -3.81 -5.39
CA ARG A 187 6.83 -3.90 -4.04
C ARG A 187 5.60 -3.02 -3.82
N TYR A 188 5.64 -1.80 -4.33
CA TYR A 188 4.52 -0.88 -4.25
C TYR A 188 4.53 0.09 -5.43
N VAL A 189 3.35 0.61 -5.77
CA VAL A 189 3.16 1.70 -6.71
C VAL A 189 2.60 2.89 -5.93
N LYS A 190 3.20 4.07 -6.10
CA LYS A 190 2.72 5.29 -5.46
C LYS A 190 2.31 6.30 -6.52
N ILE A 191 1.03 6.66 -6.53
CA ILE A 191 0.46 7.65 -7.44
C ILE A 191 0.26 8.97 -6.70
N THR A 192 0.68 10.07 -7.31
CA THR A 192 0.33 11.42 -6.86
C THR A 192 -0.84 11.90 -7.69
N ASN A 193 -2.05 11.92 -7.11
CA ASN A 193 -3.25 12.37 -7.81
C ASN A 193 -3.22 13.90 -7.98
N ARG A 194 -3.99 14.41 -8.93
CA ARG A 194 -4.22 15.83 -9.14
C ARG A 194 -4.84 16.45 -7.89
N GLY A 195 -4.30 17.59 -7.45
CA GLY A 195 -4.64 18.20 -6.16
C GLY A 195 -5.42 19.51 -6.25
N ASP A 196 -5.50 20.14 -7.43
CA ASP A 196 -6.17 21.44 -7.63
C ASP A 196 -7.67 21.31 -7.99
N CYS A 197 -8.03 20.23 -8.68
CA CYS A 197 -9.41 19.84 -8.95
C CYS A 197 -9.42 18.38 -9.41
N CYS A 198 -10.63 17.86 -9.63
CA CYS A 198 -10.83 16.76 -10.55
C CYS A 198 -10.16 15.44 -10.11
N ALA A 199 -9.91 15.31 -8.80
CA ALA A 199 -9.26 14.15 -8.21
C ALA A 199 -10.08 12.87 -8.45
N GLU A 200 -11.39 13.01 -8.58
CA GLU A 200 -12.35 11.94 -8.89
C GLU A 200 -12.13 11.31 -10.28
N ARG A 201 -11.36 11.94 -11.18
CA ARG A 201 -11.05 11.36 -12.51
C ARG A 201 -10.22 10.09 -12.43
N LEU A 202 -9.53 9.86 -11.32
CA LEU A 202 -8.76 8.64 -11.08
C LEU A 202 -9.61 7.54 -10.42
N ASP A 203 -10.87 7.83 -10.06
CA ASP A 203 -11.75 6.86 -9.41
C ASP A 203 -12.01 5.66 -10.35
N GLY A 204 -11.80 4.46 -9.83
CA GLY A 204 -11.96 3.22 -10.60
C GLY A 204 -10.77 2.85 -11.48
N ALA A 205 -9.69 3.66 -11.50
CA ALA A 205 -8.46 3.30 -12.20
C ALA A 205 -7.88 1.98 -11.67
N GLU A 206 -7.43 1.11 -12.57
CA GLU A 206 -6.81 -0.16 -12.24
C GLU A 206 -5.30 -0.10 -12.49
N ILE A 207 -4.52 -0.68 -11.57
CA ILE A 207 -3.08 -0.85 -11.75
C ILE A 207 -2.81 -2.31 -12.11
N ARG A 208 -2.05 -2.52 -13.18
CA ARG A 208 -1.65 -3.83 -13.68
C ARG A 208 -0.15 -3.89 -13.83
N ILE A 209 0.46 -5.01 -13.46
CA ILE A 209 1.92 -5.18 -13.45
C ILE A 209 2.26 -6.52 -14.07
N GLY A 210 3.14 -6.53 -15.07
CA GLY A 210 3.65 -7.73 -15.70
C GLY A 210 4.46 -7.41 -16.95
N ASP A 211 5.01 -8.46 -17.57
CA ASP A 211 5.95 -8.34 -18.69
C ASP A 211 5.26 -8.41 -20.07
N SER A 212 3.92 -8.49 -20.15
CA SER A 212 3.21 -8.56 -21.43
C SER A 212 2.85 -7.17 -21.97
N PRO A 213 3.32 -6.79 -23.17
CA PRO A 213 2.91 -5.54 -23.82
C PRO A 213 1.58 -5.66 -24.58
N GLU A 214 1.02 -6.87 -24.71
CA GLU A 214 -0.21 -7.11 -25.47
C GLU A 214 -1.41 -6.37 -24.87
N ASN A 215 -2.34 -5.93 -25.73
CA ASN A 215 -3.55 -5.22 -25.33
C ASN A 215 -3.25 -4.02 -24.41
N ASN A 216 -2.18 -3.27 -24.72
CA ASN A 216 -1.66 -2.14 -23.93
C ASN A 216 -1.42 -2.51 -22.44
N GLY A 217 -1.03 -3.76 -22.17
CA GLY A 217 -0.76 -4.24 -20.83
C GLY A 217 -2.00 -4.70 -20.03
N ASN A 218 -3.20 -4.64 -20.60
CA ASN A 218 -4.43 -5.09 -19.93
C ASN A 218 -4.47 -6.59 -19.62
N ASN A 219 -3.64 -7.37 -20.32
CA ASN A 219 -3.48 -8.81 -20.06
C ASN A 219 -2.68 -9.10 -18.77
N ASN A 220 -1.97 -8.10 -18.23
CA ASN A 220 -1.21 -8.28 -17.00
C ASN A 220 -2.15 -8.41 -15.78
N PRO A 221 -1.74 -9.16 -14.74
CA PRO A 221 -2.46 -9.25 -13.48
C PRO A 221 -2.76 -7.88 -12.88
N ARG A 222 -3.99 -7.72 -12.37
CA ARG A 222 -4.36 -6.56 -11.55
C ARG A 222 -3.75 -6.73 -10.16
N CYS A 223 -3.15 -5.66 -9.62
CA CYS A 223 -2.67 -5.65 -8.24
C CYS A 223 -3.80 -5.45 -7.22
#